data_AF-A0A499UUE1-F1
#
_entry.id   AF-A0A499UUE1-F1
#
_cell.length_a   1.000
_cell.length_b   1.000
_cell.length_c   1.000
_cell.angle_alpha   90.00
_cell.angle_beta   90.00
_cell.angle_gamma   90.00
#
_symmetry.space_group_name_H-M   'P 1'
#
loop_
_entity.id
_entity.type
_entity.pdbx_description
1 polymer ?
#
loop_
_entity_poly.entity_id
_entity_poly.type
_entity_poly.pdbx_seq_one_letter_code
_entity_poly.pdbx_strand_id
1 'polypeptide(L)'
;MCGGDTALVYAVGHAALQDPDLLQALRAALIEHEVKTIQAMVRRGVERGEVAADNPAVEFVPTQLIGAMRVRHLLEGRFADRDYLTRFLEASVFPALGLAP
;
A
#
# COMPACT_ATOMS: atom_id res chain seq x y z
N MET A 1 -15.48 4.48 8.14
CA MET A 1 -15.71 3.04 8.39
C MET A 1 -15.02 2.72 9.70
N CYS A 2 -15.79 2.29 10.71
CA CYS A 2 -15.42 2.40 12.12
C CYS A 2 -15.16 1.01 12.73
N GLY A 3 -14.01 0.86 13.39
CA GLY A 3 -13.77 -0.11 14.48
C GLY A 3 -13.47 -1.57 14.11
N GLY A 4 -14.09 -2.13 13.06
CA GLY A 4 -13.99 -3.57 12.76
C GLY A 4 -12.61 -4.04 12.27
N ASP A 5 -12.00 -3.30 11.35
CA ASP A 5 -10.77 -3.74 10.68
C ASP A 5 -9.56 -3.77 11.61
N THR A 6 -9.46 -2.84 12.57
CA THR A 6 -8.29 -2.76 13.44
C THR A 6 -8.28 -3.90 14.46
N ALA A 7 -9.43 -4.20 15.08
CA ALA A 7 -9.56 -5.34 15.99
C ALA A 7 -9.33 -6.68 15.27
N LEU A 8 -9.83 -6.80 14.03
CA LEU A 8 -9.60 -7.97 13.18
C LEU A 8 -8.10 -8.15 12.87
N VAL A 9 -7.42 -7.08 12.43
CA VAL A 9 -5.97 -7.10 12.12
C VAL A 9 -5.12 -7.45 13.34
N TYR A 10 -5.49 -6.99 14.54
CA TYR A 10 -4.78 -7.34 15.78
C TYR A 10 -5.08 -8.77 16.26
N ALA A 11 -6.32 -9.26 16.14
CA ALA A 11 -6.67 -10.65 16.49
C ALA A 11 -6.02 -11.66 15.53
N VAL A 12 -5.95 -11.31 14.25
CA VAL A 12 -5.22 -12.01 13.20
C VAL A 12 -3.72 -12.01 13.50
N GLY A 13 -3.14 -10.87 13.90
CA GLY A 13 -1.74 -10.78 14.32
C GLY A 13 -1.42 -11.62 15.56
N HIS A 14 -2.34 -11.71 16.53
CA HIS A 14 -2.17 -12.52 17.74
C HIS A 14 -2.25 -14.04 17.45
N ALA A 15 -3.14 -14.47 16.56
CA ALA A 15 -3.27 -15.88 16.15
C ALA A 15 -2.16 -16.32 15.18
N ALA A 16 -1.73 -15.44 14.28
CA ALA A 16 -0.68 -15.72 13.29
C ALA A 16 0.73 -15.89 13.89
N LEU A 17 0.97 -15.42 15.11
CA LEU A 17 2.27 -15.57 15.79
C LEU A 17 2.51 -17.00 16.31
N GLN A 18 1.48 -17.86 16.39
CA GLN A 18 1.62 -19.24 16.86
C GLN A 18 1.66 -20.27 15.72
N ASP A 19 1.30 -19.88 14.50
CA ASP A 19 1.19 -20.75 13.34
C ASP A 19 1.73 -20.02 12.07
N PRO A 20 2.95 -20.35 11.62
CA PRO A 20 3.56 -19.75 10.43
C PRO A 20 2.75 -19.94 9.14
N ASP A 21 2.01 -21.04 9.02
CA ASP A 21 1.19 -21.33 7.84
C ASP A 21 -0.06 -20.44 7.84
N LEU A 22 -0.64 -20.19 9.01
CA LEU A 22 -1.73 -19.23 9.19
C LEU A 22 -1.26 -17.80 8.87
N LEU A 23 -0.08 -17.38 9.35
CA LEU A 23 0.51 -16.08 9.00
C LEU A 23 0.69 -15.92 7.49
N GLN A 24 1.21 -16.95 6.82
CA GLN A 24 1.40 -16.96 5.38
C GLN A 24 0.06 -16.87 4.64
N ALA A 25 -0.95 -17.63 5.06
CA ALA A 25 -2.29 -17.60 4.48
C ALA A 25 -2.97 -16.22 4.66
N LEU A 26 -2.84 -15.61 5.84
CA LEU A 26 -3.38 -14.27 6.12
C LEU A 26 -2.66 -13.19 5.33
N ARG A 27 -1.33 -13.27 5.23
CA ARG A 27 -0.54 -12.37 4.38
C ARG A 27 -0.95 -12.49 2.92
N ALA A 28 -1.13 -13.70 2.42
CA ALA A 28 -1.61 -13.94 1.07
C ALA A 28 -3.01 -13.35 0.85
N ALA A 29 -3.93 -13.58 1.78
CA ALA A 29 -5.31 -13.11 1.69
C ALA A 29 -5.43 -11.58 1.75
N LEU A 30 -4.66 -10.92 2.65
CA LEU A 30 -4.85 -9.51 2.96
C LEU A 30 -3.85 -8.57 2.27
N ILE A 31 -2.63 -9.01 1.98
CA ILE A 31 -1.56 -8.15 1.45
C ILE A 31 -1.37 -8.36 -0.05
N GLU A 32 -1.39 -9.61 -0.53
CA GLU A 32 -1.15 -9.84 -1.96
C GLU A 32 -2.24 -9.24 -2.84
N HIS A 33 -3.49 -9.23 -2.37
CA HIS A 33 -4.58 -8.59 -3.11
C HIS A 33 -4.34 -7.09 -3.29
N GLU A 34 -3.99 -6.38 -2.21
CA GLU A 34 -3.67 -4.94 -2.25
C GLU A 34 -2.48 -4.66 -3.16
N VAL A 35 -1.41 -5.46 -3.05
CA VAL A 35 -0.23 -5.34 -3.91
C VAL A 35 -0.59 -5.52 -5.39
N LYS A 36 -1.34 -6.58 -5.73
CA LYS A 36 -1.78 -6.85 -7.12
C LYS A 36 -2.66 -5.72 -7.65
N THR A 37 -3.53 -5.16 -6.81
CA THR A 37 -4.39 -4.03 -7.16
C THR A 37 -3.55 -2.80 -7.51
N ILE A 38 -2.59 -2.43 -6.67
CA ILE A 38 -1.70 -1.29 -6.94
C ILE A 38 -0.84 -1.53 -8.18
N GLN A 39 -0.26 -2.72 -8.33
CA GLN A 39 0.52 -3.10 -9.52
C GLN A 39 -0.32 -3.01 -10.80
N ALA A 40 -1.60 -3.42 -10.76
CA ALA A 40 -2.50 -3.30 -11.90
C ALA A 40 -2.81 -1.83 -12.23
N MET A 41 -2.91 -0.93 -11.23
CA MET A 41 -3.06 0.50 -11.48
C MET A 41 -1.85 1.07 -12.21
N VAL A 42 -0.63 0.78 -11.73
CA VAL A 42 0.61 1.26 -12.34
C VAL A 42 0.79 0.68 -13.75
N ARG A 43 0.54 -0.62 -13.93
CA ARG A 43 0.60 -1.27 -15.25
C ARG A 43 -0.32 -0.59 -16.26
N ARG A 44 -1.55 -0.23 -15.88
CA ARG A 44 -2.44 0.52 -16.77
C ARG A 44 -1.90 1.92 -17.12
N GLY A 45 -1.17 2.57 -16.21
CA GLY A 45 -0.46 3.83 -16.51
C GLY A 45 0.64 3.64 -17.55
N VAL A 46 1.39 2.53 -17.44
CA VAL A 46 2.40 2.14 -18.44
C VAL A 46 1.75 1.83 -19.79
N GLU A 47 0.67 1.05 -19.81
CA GLU A 47 -0.08 0.72 -21.04
C GLU A 47 -0.64 1.97 -21.74
N ARG A 48 -0.99 3.02 -20.98
CA ARG A 48 -1.43 4.32 -21.51
C ARG A 48 -0.27 5.23 -21.96
N GLY A 49 0.98 4.86 -21.70
CA GLY A 49 2.15 5.69 -21.96
C GLY A 49 2.35 6.84 -20.96
N GLU A 50 1.65 6.83 -19.83
CA GLU A 50 1.80 7.85 -18.77
C GLU A 50 3.05 7.62 -17.93
N VAL A 51 3.47 6.35 -17.79
CA VAL A 51 4.66 5.94 -17.02
C VAL A 51 5.57 5.13 -17.94
N ALA A 52 6.88 5.41 -17.92
CA ALA A 52 7.85 4.62 -18.69
C ALA A 52 7.89 3.16 -18.18
N ALA A 53 7.90 2.20 -19.10
CA ALA A 53 7.81 0.77 -18.78
C ALA A 53 9.03 0.24 -18.00
N ASP A 54 10.18 0.90 -18.16
CA ASP A 54 11.45 0.62 -17.48
C ASP A 54 11.69 1.55 -16.28
N ASN A 55 10.70 2.35 -15.86
CA ASN A 55 10.86 3.23 -14.72
C ASN A 55 11.12 2.39 -13.44
N PRO A 56 12.28 2.54 -12.79
CA PRO A 56 12.66 1.73 -11.64
C PRO A 56 11.77 2.00 -10.42
N ALA A 57 11.07 3.14 -10.35
CA ALA A 57 10.19 3.45 -9.24
C ALA A 57 8.94 2.56 -9.17
N VAL A 58 8.56 1.92 -10.29
CA VAL A 58 7.34 1.11 -10.41
C VAL A 58 7.29 -0.01 -9.38
N GLU A 59 8.42 -0.67 -9.10
CA GLU A 59 8.46 -1.79 -8.14
C GLU A 59 8.16 -1.36 -6.70
N PHE A 60 8.46 -0.10 -6.35
CA PHE A 60 8.35 0.41 -4.99
C PHE A 60 6.98 1.00 -4.67
N VAL A 61 6.13 1.25 -5.67
CA VAL A 61 4.82 1.91 -5.48
C VAL A 61 3.91 1.18 -4.47
N PRO A 62 3.74 -0.16 -4.51
CA PRO A 62 2.93 -0.86 -3.53
C PRO A 62 3.46 -0.70 -2.09
N THR A 63 4.78 -0.83 -1.92
CA THR A 63 5.45 -0.69 -0.62
C THR A 63 5.29 0.71 -0.06
N GLN A 64 5.43 1.75 -0.89
CA GLN A 64 5.25 3.14 -0.45
C GLN A 64 3.82 3.44 -0.01
N LEU A 65 2.82 3.03 -0.79
CA LEU A 65 1.41 3.25 -0.46
C LEU A 65 0.97 2.51 0.80
N ILE A 66 1.23 1.19 0.85
CA ILE A 66 0.87 0.36 1.99
C ILE A 66 1.64 0.81 3.23
N GLY A 67 2.94 1.11 3.08
CA GLY A 67 3.79 1.62 4.15
C GLY A 67 3.26 2.94 4.73
N ALA A 68 2.93 3.91 3.88
CA ALA A 68 2.42 5.20 4.33
C ALA A 68 1.10 5.08 5.13
N MET A 69 0.20 4.18 4.74
CA MET A 69 -1.04 3.94 5.48
C MET A 69 -0.81 3.31 6.86
N ARG A 70 0.21 2.46 7.00
CA ARG A 70 0.51 1.72 8.23
C ARG A 70 1.40 2.51 9.18
N VAL A 71 2.49 3.06 8.66
CA VAL A 71 3.55 3.72 9.44
C VAL A 71 3.14 5.10 9.92
N ARG A 72 2.30 5.84 9.18
CA ARG A 72 1.84 7.17 9.64
C ARG A 72 1.10 7.10 10.98
N HIS A 73 0.28 6.07 11.20
CA HIS A 73 -0.39 5.91 12.49
C HIS A 73 0.62 5.72 13.63
N LEU A 74 1.71 4.98 13.37
CA LEU A 74 2.78 4.77 14.34
C LEU A 74 3.59 6.06 14.60
N LEU A 75 3.88 6.85 13.56
CA LEU A 75 4.71 8.06 13.68
C LEU A 75 3.94 9.29 14.16
N GLU A 76 2.69 9.47 13.71
CA GLU A 76 1.89 10.69 13.92
C GLU A 76 0.65 10.46 14.78
N GLY A 77 0.36 9.23 15.21
CA GLY A 77 -0.83 8.90 16.01
C GLY A 77 -2.15 8.99 15.23
N ARG A 78 -2.11 9.17 13.90
CA ARG A 78 -3.31 9.35 13.05
C ARG A 78 -3.23 8.55 11.76
N PHE A 79 -4.38 8.06 11.32
CA PHE A 79 -4.47 7.29 10.08
C PHE A 79 -4.23 8.15 8.83
N ALA A 80 -3.83 7.50 7.74
CA ALA A 80 -3.76 8.14 6.44
C ALA A 80 -5.19 8.39 5.92
N ASP A 81 -5.60 9.66 5.90
CA ASP A 81 -6.83 10.12 5.26
C ASP A 81 -6.59 10.39 3.77
N ARG A 82 -7.68 10.61 3.03
CA ARG A 82 -7.63 10.89 1.59
C ARG A 82 -6.70 12.07 1.29
N ASP A 83 -6.83 13.16 2.02
CA ASP A 83 -6.07 14.40 1.78
C ASP A 83 -4.57 14.21 2.01
N TYR A 84 -4.18 13.39 2.99
CA TYR A 84 -2.78 13.02 3.13
C TYR A 84 -2.30 12.10 2.02
N LEU A 85 -3.06 11.07 1.67
CA LEU A 85 -2.66 10.13 0.62
C LEU A 85 -2.49 10.83 -0.73
N THR A 86 -3.38 11.76 -1.07
CA THR A 86 -3.25 12.61 -2.27
C THR A 86 -1.94 13.39 -2.23
N ARG A 87 -1.66 14.14 -1.15
CA ARG A 87 -0.41 14.91 -1.03
C ARG A 87 0.83 14.03 -1.02
N PHE A 88 0.76 12.85 -0.40
CA PHE A 88 1.86 11.88 -0.39
C PHE A 88 2.15 11.36 -1.81
N LEU A 89 1.10 11.03 -2.57
CA LEU A 89 1.23 10.60 -3.96
C LEU A 89 1.83 11.71 -4.82
N GLU A 90 1.29 12.93 -4.74
CA GLU A 90 1.75 14.09 -5.51
C GLU A 90 3.19 14.50 -5.17
N ALA A 91 3.58 14.44 -3.89
CA ALA A 91 4.89 14.92 -3.45
C ALA A 91 5.99 13.85 -3.52
N SER A 92 5.67 12.55 -3.51
CA SER A 92 6.67 11.49 -3.32
C SER A 92 6.59 10.36 -4.35
N VAL A 93 5.39 9.98 -4.79
CA VAL A 93 5.23 8.82 -5.70
C VAL A 93 5.21 9.26 -7.15
N PHE A 94 4.35 10.21 -7.51
CA PHE A 94 4.19 10.69 -8.88
C PHE A 94 5.47 11.28 -9.48
N PRO A 95 6.25 12.11 -8.76
CA PRO A 95 7.52 12.62 -9.30
C PRO A 95 8.51 11.51 -9.65
N ALA A 96 8.57 10.45 -8.84
CA ALA A 96 9.43 9.29 -9.12
C ALA A 96 8.96 8.50 -10.36
N LEU A 97 7.66 8.53 -10.66
CA LEU A 97 7.09 7.95 -11.87
C LEU A 97 7.23 8.86 -13.11
N GLY A 98 7.81 10.06 -12.96
CA GLY A 98 7.92 11.06 -14.04
C GLY A 98 6.61 11.80 -14.31
N LEU A 99 5.63 11.69 -13.41
CA LEU A 99 4.37 12.41 -13.48
C LEU A 99 4.56 13.78 -12.82
N ALA A 100 4.39 14.85 -13.59
CA ALA A 100 4.32 16.19 -13.03
C ALA A 100 2.99 16.38 -12.26
N PRO A 101 2.95 17.30 -11.28
CA PRO A 101 1.69 17.86 -10.80
C PRO A 101 0.86 18.48 -11.93
#